data_AF-A0A0Q5NFL8-F1
#
_entry.id   AF-A0A0Q5NFL8-F1
#
_cell.length_a   1.000
_cell.length_b   1.000
_cell.length_c   1.000
_cell.angle_alpha   90.00
_cell.angle_beta   90.00
_cell.angle_gamma   90.00
#
_symmetry.space_group_name_H-M   'P 1'
#
loop_
_entity.id
_entity.type
_entity.pdbx_description
1 polymer ?
#
loop_
_entity_poly.entity_id
_entity_poly.type
_entity_poly.pdbx_seq_one_letter_code
_entity_poly.pdbx_strand_id
1 'polypeptide(L)'
;MNYNIVGYFIFITVNVFIIVFVGRICYRNGNIFLAELIPEHLDICKQINKSLLVAYYLVNIGYCAITLVGWAEVKNGLQLIEVLAVKVGIIICLLSILHYLNMLILTTNINKLIKTV
;
A
#
# COMPACT_ATOMS: atom_id res chain seq x y z
N MET A 1 -14.29 21.98 20.33
CA MET A 1 -14.33 20.82 19.41
C MET A 1 -13.13 19.94 19.69
N ASN A 2 -13.30 18.62 19.72
CA ASN A 2 -12.17 17.70 19.83
C ASN A 2 -11.60 17.46 18.41
N TYR A 3 -10.55 18.21 18.05
CA TYR A 3 -9.92 18.13 16.72
C TYR A 3 -9.32 16.74 16.45
N ASN A 4 -8.97 15.97 17.49
CA ASN A 4 -8.48 14.60 17.32
C ASN A 4 -9.57 13.69 16.74
N ILE A 5 -10.81 13.75 17.25
CA ILE A 5 -11.91 12.92 16.73
C ILE A 5 -12.18 13.22 15.26
N VAL A 6 -12.23 14.51 14.91
CA VAL A 6 -12.39 14.95 13.51
C VAL A 6 -11.22 14.46 12.66
N GLY A 7 -9.99 14.57 13.17
CA GLY A 7 -8.80 14.06 12.51
C GLY A 7 -8.84 12.56 12.28
N TYR A 8 -9.24 11.77 13.28
CA TYR A 8 -9.34 10.31 13.16
C TYR A 8 -10.31 9.92 12.04
N PHE A 9 -11.46 10.60 11.98
CA PHE A 9 -12.47 10.34 10.96
C PHE A 9 -11.97 10.68 9.55
N ILE A 10 -11.35 11.85 9.38
CA ILE A 10 -10.76 12.27 8.10
C ILE A 10 -9.64 11.31 7.68
N PHE A 11 -8.72 11.00 8.60
CA PHE A 11 -7.58 10.13 8.36
C PHE A 11 -8.04 8.74 7.91
N ILE A 12 -8.96 8.11 8.63
CA ILE A 12 -9.46 6.78 8.27
C ILE A 12 -10.16 6.82 6.91
N THR A 13 -11.02 7.81 6.67
CA THR A 13 -11.75 7.93 5.40
C THR A 13 -10.80 8.07 4.22
N VAL A 14 -9.81 8.97 4.33
CA VAL A 14 -8.79 9.19 3.29
C VAL A 14 -7.95 7.94 3.08
N ASN A 15 -7.49 7.29 4.15
CA ASN A 15 -6.69 6.08 4.03
C ASN A 15 -7.47 4.93 3.40
N VAL A 16 -8.71 4.68 3.82
CA VAL A 16 -9.56 3.63 3.22
C VAL A 16 -9.73 3.87 1.72
N PHE A 17 -9.99 5.12 1.31
CA PHE A 17 -10.08 5.48 -0.09
C PHE A 17 -8.79 5.16 -0.85
N ILE A 18 -7.63 5.60 -0.33
CA ILE A 18 -6.32 5.35 -0.94
C ILE A 18 -6.05 3.85 -1.04
N ILE A 19 -6.21 3.11 0.07
CA ILE A 19 -5.92 1.67 0.16
C ILE A 19 -6.74 0.89 -0.87
N VAL A 20 -8.04 1.17 -0.97
CA VAL A 20 -8.91 0.45 -1.92
C VAL A 20 -8.58 0.85 -3.36
N PHE A 21 -8.44 2.15 -3.64
CA PHE A 21 -8.22 2.65 -4.99
C PHE A 21 -6.86 2.24 -5.55
N VAL A 22 -5.79 2.51 -4.82
CA VAL A 22 -4.41 2.16 -5.21
C VAL A 22 -4.24 0.65 -5.24
N GLY A 23 -4.77 -0.09 -4.26
CA GLY A 23 -4.73 -1.55 -4.26
C GLY A 23 -5.37 -2.16 -5.51
N ARG A 24 -6.51 -1.63 -5.97
CA ARG A 24 -7.15 -2.07 -7.23
C ARG A 24 -6.30 -1.78 -8.46
N ILE A 25 -5.66 -0.62 -8.53
CA ILE A 25 -4.77 -0.25 -9.63
C ILE A 25 -3.55 -1.17 -9.66
N CYS A 26 -2.91 -1.38 -8.52
CA CYS A 26 -1.76 -2.27 -8.39
C CYS A 26 -2.14 -3.71 -8.76
N TYR A 27 -3.30 -4.20 -8.34
CA TYR A 27 -3.76 -5.54 -8.71
C TYR A 27 -4.01 -5.65 -10.22
N ARG A 28 -4.71 -4.69 -10.84
CA ARG A 28 -4.95 -4.73 -12.29
C ARG A 28 -3.66 -4.71 -13.08
N ASN A 29 -2.76 -3.78 -12.78
CA ASN A 29 -1.50 -3.61 -13.51
C ASN A 29 -0.51 -4.75 -13.20
N GLY A 30 -0.49 -5.24 -11.96
CA GLY A 30 0.35 -6.36 -11.53
C GLY A 30 0.00 -7.67 -12.22
N ASN A 31 -1.28 -7.91 -12.53
CA ASN A 31 -1.68 -9.09 -13.30
C ASN A 31 -1.11 -9.06 -14.72
N ILE A 32 -1.10 -7.88 -15.36
CA ILE A 32 -0.52 -7.70 -16.70
C ILE A 32 0.99 -7.93 -16.65
N PHE A 33 1.67 -7.28 -15.69
CA PHE A 33 3.11 -7.43 -15.49
C PHE A 33 3.54 -8.89 -15.24
N LEU A 34 2.85 -9.61 -14.35
CA LEU A 34 3.16 -11.00 -14.06
C LEU A 34 2.83 -11.93 -15.22
N ALA A 35 1.77 -11.67 -15.98
CA ALA A 35 1.43 -12.46 -17.17
C ALA A 35 2.49 -12.32 -18.28
N GLU A 36 3.07 -11.13 -18.43
CA GLU A 36 4.19 -10.92 -19.37
C GLU A 36 5.48 -11.58 -18.89
N LEU A 37 5.70 -11.63 -17.58
CA LEU A 37 6.89 -12.21 -16.97
C LEU A 37 6.86 -13.75 -16.92
N ILE A 38 5.68 -14.37 -16.76
CA ILE A 38 5.49 -15.83 -16.74
C ILE A 38 4.26 -16.22 -17.58
N PRO A 39 4.35 -16.15 -18.92
CA PRO A 39 3.19 -16.34 -19.81
C PRO A 39 2.59 -17.74 -19.74
N GLU A 40 3.38 -18.77 -19.44
CA GLU A 40 2.90 -20.16 -19.39
C GLU A 40 2.12 -20.50 -18.10
N HIS A 41 2.15 -19.63 -17.08
CA HIS A 41 1.56 -19.92 -15.77
C HIS A 41 0.63 -18.81 -15.26
N LEU A 42 -0.36 -18.43 -16.08
CA LEU A 42 -1.32 -17.37 -15.77
C LEU A 42 -2.07 -17.55 -14.44
N ASP A 43 -2.37 -18.79 -14.05
CA ASP A 43 -3.04 -19.07 -12.78
C ASP A 43 -2.14 -18.78 -11.56
N ILE A 44 -0.85 -19.09 -11.68
CA ILE A 44 0.16 -18.77 -10.66
C ILE A 44 0.32 -17.24 -10.57
N CYS A 45 0.36 -16.53 -11.70
CA CYS A 45 0.43 -15.07 -11.74
C CYS A 45 -0.72 -14.42 -10.96
N LYS A 46 -1.96 -14.90 -11.15
CA LYS A 46 -3.13 -14.42 -10.40
C LYS A 46 -3.00 -14.68 -8.89
N GLN A 47 -2.48 -15.84 -8.50
CA GLN A 47 -2.29 -16.19 -7.08
C GLN A 47 -1.21 -15.32 -6.41
N ILE A 48 -0.07 -15.14 -7.08
CA ILE A 48 1.02 -14.26 -6.59
C ILE A 48 0.48 -12.85 -6.40
N ASN A 49 -0.21 -12.31 -7.40
CA ASN A 49 -0.73 -10.95 -7.30
C ASN A 49 -1.81 -10.80 -6.22
N LYS A 50 -2.64 -11.84 -6.00
CA LYS A 50 -3.62 -11.85 -4.91
C LYS A 50 -2.93 -11.87 -3.56
N SER A 51 -1.85 -12.64 -3.39
CA SER A 51 -1.03 -12.66 -2.17
C SER A 51 -0.40 -11.28 -1.90
N LEU A 52 0.17 -10.64 -2.94
CA LEU A 52 0.73 -9.29 -2.85
C LEU A 52 -0.34 -8.26 -2.47
N LEU A 53 -1.56 -8.37 -3.00
CA LEU A 53 -2.67 -7.49 -2.63
C LEU A 53 -3.09 -7.68 -1.16
N VAL A 54 -3.14 -8.92 -0.66
CA VAL A 54 -3.44 -9.19 0.75
C VAL A 54 -2.36 -8.62 1.66
N ALA A 55 -1.08 -8.81 1.32
CA ALA A 55 0.04 -8.22 2.06
C ALA A 55 -0.03 -6.68 2.07
N TYR A 56 -0.35 -6.07 0.92
CA TYR A 56 -0.60 -4.64 0.79
C TYR A 56 -1.71 -4.18 1.76
N TYR A 57 -2.84 -4.88 1.83
CA TYR A 57 -3.92 -4.51 2.76
C TYR A 57 -3.50 -4.65 4.22
N LEU A 58 -2.81 -5.73 4.60
CA LEU A 58 -2.36 -5.96 5.97
C LEU A 58 -1.40 -4.86 6.45
N VAL A 59 -0.43 -4.48 5.63
CA VAL A 59 0.54 -3.42 5.97
C VAL A 59 -0.18 -2.08 6.17
N ASN A 60 -1.13 -1.74 5.29
CA ASN A 60 -1.85 -0.47 5.40
C ASN A 60 -2.79 -0.42 6.62
N ILE A 61 -3.51 -1.50 6.91
CA ILE A 61 -4.38 -1.60 8.08
C ILE A 61 -3.53 -1.50 9.36
N GLY A 62 -2.41 -2.22 9.42
CA GLY A 62 -1.45 -2.16 10.53
C GLY A 62 -0.89 -0.75 10.74
N TYR A 63 -0.49 -0.07 9.65
CA TYR A 63 -0.03 1.31 9.71
C TYR A 63 -1.10 2.26 10.28
N CYS A 64 -2.35 2.13 9.82
CA CYS A 64 -3.46 2.95 10.31
C CYS A 64 -3.67 2.75 11.82
N ALA A 65 -3.68 1.48 12.27
CA ALA A 65 -3.86 1.15 13.69
C ALA A 65 -2.74 1.75 14.56
N ILE A 66 -1.47 1.57 14.16
CA ILE A 66 -0.31 2.12 14.89
C ILE A 66 -0.34 3.64 14.92
N THR A 67 -0.72 4.27 13.80
CA THR A 67 -0.78 5.73 13.68
C THR A 67 -1.85 6.34 14.59
N LEU A 68 -3.00 5.69 14.73
CA LEU A 68 -4.08 6.16 15.61
C LEU A 68 -3.67 6.14 17.08
N VAL A 69 -2.92 5.12 17.52
CA VAL A 69 -2.45 5.00 18.91
C VAL A 69 -1.41 6.07 19.25
N GLY A 70 -0.52 6.40 18.31
CA GLY A 70 0.56 7.38 18.51
C GLY A 70 0.16 8.85 18.28
N TRP A 71 -1.13 9.19 18.29
CA TRP A 71 -1.59 10.51 17.87
C TRP A 71 -1.62 11.51 19.03
N ALA A 72 -0.72 12.50 19.00
CA ALA A 72 -0.66 13.60 19.95
C ALA A 72 -1.91 14.52 19.88
N GLU A 73 -2.13 15.30 20.94
CA GLU A 73 -3.24 16.25 20.99
C GLU A 73 -3.10 17.35 19.92
N VAL A 74 -4.16 17.55 19.13
CA VAL A 74 -4.27 18.57 18.09
C VAL A 74 -5.03 19.77 18.64
N LYS A 75 -4.36 20.91 18.72
CA LYS A 75 -4.84 22.12 19.40
C LYS A 75 -5.61 23.07 18.48
N ASN A 76 -5.34 23.03 17.18
CA ASN A 76 -5.97 23.91 16.19
C ASN A 76 -6.09 23.26 14.80
N GLY A 77 -6.86 23.89 13.91
CA GLY A 77 -7.12 23.37 12.56
C GLY A 77 -5.90 23.34 11.63
N LEU A 78 -4.92 24.23 11.82
CA LEU A 78 -3.68 24.22 11.04
C LEU A 78 -2.85 22.97 11.36
N GLN A 79 -2.65 22.71 12.66
CA GLN A 79 -1.96 21.53 13.17
C GLN A 79 -2.65 20.24 12.73
N LEU A 80 -3.99 20.25 12.61
CA LEU A 80 -4.73 19.10 12.08
C LEU A 80 -4.29 18.76 10.66
N ILE A 81 -4.22 19.76 9.77
CA ILE A 81 -3.83 19.57 8.37
C ILE A 81 -2.37 19.10 8.28
N GLU A 82 -1.46 19.70 9.04
CA GLU A 82 -0.05 19.31 9.08
C GLU A 82 0.12 17.85 9.50
N VAL A 83 -0.55 17.43 10.58
CA VAL A 83 -0.47 16.05 11.07
C VAL A 83 -1.03 15.08 10.04
N LEU A 84 -2.19 15.38 9.44
CA LEU A 84 -2.78 14.56 8.39
C LEU A 84 -1.84 14.42 7.18
N ALA A 85 -1.28 15.53 6.70
CA ALA A 85 -0.37 15.54 5.55
C ALA A 85 0.88 14.68 5.81
N VAL A 86 1.48 14.78 6.99
CA VAL A 86 2.67 14.00 7.36
C VAL A 86 2.34 12.50 7.43
N LYS A 87 1.26 12.12 8.12
CA LYS A 87 0.91 10.69 8.26
C LYS A 87 0.52 10.07 6.92
N VAL A 88 -0.30 10.75 6.11
CA VAL A 88 -0.68 10.28 4.77
C VAL A 88 0.54 10.24 3.84
N GLY A 89 1.42 11.24 3.89
CA GLY A 89 2.65 11.26 3.10
C GLY A 89 3.57 10.08 3.41
N ILE A 90 3.74 9.73 4.69
CA ILE A 90 4.58 8.61 5.12
C ILE A 90 4.08 7.29 4.50
N ILE A 91 2.77 6.99 4.60
CA ILE A 91 2.26 5.73 4.06
C ILE A 91 2.39 5.67 2.54
N ILE A 92 2.14 6.79 1.83
CA ILE A 92 2.31 6.85 0.37
C ILE A 92 3.78 6.57 0.00
N CYS A 93 4.76 7.18 0.68
CA CYS A 93 6.18 6.93 0.43
C CYS A 93 6.56 5.47 0.70
N LEU A 94 6.09 4.90 1.82
CA LEU A 94 6.33 3.49 2.16
C LEU A 94 5.74 2.55 1.11
N LEU A 95 4.52 2.83 0.64
CA LEU A 95 3.84 2.06 -0.40
C LEU A 95 4.59 2.13 -1.74
N SER A 96 5.07 3.31 -2.13
CA SER A 96 5.89 3.47 -3.33
C SER A 96 7.17 2.62 -3.24
N ILE A 97 7.91 2.70 -2.14
CA ILE A 97 9.12 1.91 -1.93
C ILE A 97 8.81 0.41 -1.99
N LEU A 98 7.78 -0.04 -1.26
CA LEU A 98 7.35 -1.44 -1.26
C LEU A 98 6.97 -1.92 -2.67
N HIS A 99 6.29 -1.09 -3.46
CA HIS A 99 5.90 -1.44 -4.82
C HIS A 99 7.12 -1.62 -5.74
N TYR A 100 8.10 -0.71 -5.68
CA TYR A 100 9.34 -0.84 -6.45
C TYR A 100 10.15 -2.07 -6.03
N LEU A 101 10.22 -2.36 -4.72
CA LEU A 101 10.88 -3.56 -4.21
C LEU A 101 10.19 -4.83 -4.72
N ASN A 102 8.86 -4.90 -4.68
CA ASN A 102 8.12 -6.05 -5.21
C ASN A 102 8.43 -6.29 -6.69
N MET A 103 8.41 -5.23 -7.52
CA MET A 103 8.75 -5.33 -8.94
C MET A 103 10.20 -5.79 -9.19
N LEU A 104 11.16 -5.28 -8.42
CA LEU A 104 12.57 -5.68 -8.52
C LEU A 104 12.79 -7.14 -8.12
N ILE A 105 12.19 -7.57 -7.01
CA ILE A 105 12.30 -8.94 -6.49
C ILE A 105 11.69 -9.92 -7.48
N LEU A 106 10.51 -9.63 -8.02
CA LEU A 106 9.85 -10.49 -9.01
C LEU A 106 10.69 -10.61 -10.29
N THR A 107 11.10 -9.48 -10.86
CA THR A 107 11.92 -9.47 -12.08
C THR A 107 13.24 -10.23 -11.89
N THR A 108 13.95 -9.97 -10.79
CA THR A 108 15.28 -10.55 -10.57
C THR A 108 15.21 -12.04 -10.28
N ASN A 109 14.26 -12.50 -9.47
CA ASN A 109 14.16 -13.92 -9.11
C ASN A 109 13.61 -14.77 -10.28
N ILE A 110 12.65 -14.24 -11.04
CA ILE A 110 12.12 -14.98 -12.20
C ILE A 110 13.16 -15.07 -13.31
N ASN A 111 13.92 -14.01 -13.58
CA ASN A 111 15.03 -14.07 -14.53
C ASN A 111 16.12 -15.07 -14.13
N LYS A 112 16.37 -15.28 -12.83
CA LYS A 112 17.27 -16.33 -12.36
C LYS A 112 16.71 -17.72 -12.66
N LEU A 113 15.42 -17.96 -12.40
CA LEU A 113 14.78 -19.24 -12.66
C LEU A 113 14.78 -19.59 -14.16
N ILE A 114 14.45 -18.63 -15.03
CA ILE A 114 14.45 -18.83 -16.49
C ILE A 114 15.87 -19.10 -17.03
N LYS A 115 16.92 -18.47 -16.49
CA LYS A 115 18.30 -18.71 -16.93
C LYS A 115 18.91 -20.03 -16.47
N THR A 116 18.26 -20.72 -15.52
CA THR A 116 18.79 -21.97 -14.93
C THR A 116 18.15 -23.22 -15.56
N VAL A 117 17.11 -23.04 -16.38
CA VAL A 117 16.47 -24.08 -17.21
C VAL A 117 17.01 -23.97 -18.63
#